data_AF-A0A0F2NSP2-F1
#
_entry.id   AF-A0A0F2NSP2-F1
#
_cell.length_a   1.000
_cell.length_b   1.000
_cell.length_c   1.000
_cell.angle_alpha   90.00
_cell.angle_beta   90.00
_cell.angle_gamma   90.00
#
_symmetry.space_group_name_H-M   'P 1'
#
loop_
_entity.id
_entity.type
_entity.pdbx_description
1 polymer ?
#
loop_
_entity_poly.entity_id
_entity_poly.type
_entity_poly.pdbx_seq_one_letter_code
_entity_poly.pdbx_strand_id
1 'polypeptide(L)'
;MMSNQGELEKEVFHFTVSQLIEVLQTLPQELPVLVSGYETGYENFHQPTVITLKHEPENMYFEGEFQTTETGDTEIFAAVVLERVQRND
;
A
#
# COMPACT_ATOMS: atom_id res chain seq x y z
N MET A 1 -27.68 -7.25 -27.44
CA MET A 1 -27.48 -7.12 -25.98
C MET A 1 -26.08 -6.57 -25.80
N MET A 2 -25.95 -5.31 -25.41
CA MET A 2 -24.65 -4.68 -25.12
C MET A 2 -24.25 -5.01 -23.68
N SER A 3 -22.95 -5.20 -23.46
CA SER A 3 -22.33 -5.90 -22.34
C SER A 3 -22.41 -5.16 -20.99
N ASN A 4 -22.71 -5.91 -19.93
CA ASN A 4 -22.59 -5.53 -18.50
C ASN A 4 -21.11 -5.45 -18.02
N GLN A 5 -20.16 -5.09 -18.89
CA GLN A 5 -18.73 -5.12 -18.56
C GLN A 5 -18.32 -4.04 -17.54
N GLY A 6 -19.01 -2.89 -17.51
CA GLY A 6 -18.66 -1.78 -16.61
C GLY A 6 -19.06 -1.95 -15.14
N GLU A 7 -19.96 -2.87 -14.81
CA GLU A 7 -20.40 -3.11 -13.42
C GLU A 7 -19.52 -4.16 -12.72
N LEU A 8 -19.06 -5.19 -13.44
CA LEU A 8 -18.13 -6.20 -12.93
C LEU A 8 -16.74 -5.65 -12.59
N GLU A 9 -16.27 -4.63 -13.33
CA GLU A 9 -14.95 -4.03 -13.12
C GLU A 9 -14.81 -3.30 -11.77
N LYS A 10 -15.91 -2.75 -11.23
CA LYS A 10 -15.90 -2.05 -9.94
C LYS A 10 -15.92 -2.96 -8.71
N GLU A 11 -16.43 -4.19 -8.84
CA GLU A 11 -16.51 -5.13 -7.72
C GLU A 11 -15.21 -5.90 -7.48
N VAL A 12 -14.34 -6.01 -8.49
CA VAL A 12 -13.09 -6.82 -8.38
C VAL A 12 -11.85 -5.96 -8.11
N PHE A 13 -11.80 -4.71 -8.59
CA PHE A 13 -10.60 -3.87 -8.47
C PHE A 13 -10.87 -2.61 -7.65
N HIS A 14 -10.00 -2.33 -6.68
CA HIS A 14 -10.15 -1.14 -5.83
C HIS A 14 -9.76 0.16 -6.54
N PHE A 15 -8.80 0.10 -7.48
CA PHE A 15 -8.29 1.26 -8.18
C PHE A 15 -8.01 0.95 -9.66
N THR A 16 -8.43 1.86 -10.54
CA THR A 16 -7.79 2.03 -11.84
C THR A 16 -6.54 2.91 -11.71
N VAL A 17 -5.72 2.96 -12.76
CA VAL A 17 -4.55 3.86 -12.81
C VAL A 17 -4.96 5.33 -12.61
N SER A 18 -6.04 5.78 -13.24
CA SER A 18 -6.50 7.17 -13.10
C SER A 18 -6.94 7.49 -11.67
N GLN A 19 -7.71 6.60 -11.05
CA GLN A 19 -8.15 6.75 -9.66
C GLN A 19 -6.98 6.74 -8.69
N LEU A 20 -5.98 5.87 -8.91
CA LEU A 20 -4.77 5.86 -8.11
C LEU A 20 -4.01 7.18 -8.24
N ILE A 21 -3.85 7.72 -9.46
CA ILE A 21 -3.19 9.01 -9.67
C ILE A 21 -3.94 10.13 -8.95
N GLU A 22 -5.27 10.19 -9.05
CA GLU A 22 -6.09 11.18 -8.36
C GLU A 22 -5.87 11.11 -6.84
N VAL A 23 -5.84 9.92 -6.26
CA VAL A 23 -5.53 9.74 -4.83
C VAL A 23 -4.11 10.21 -4.51
N LEU A 24 -3.11 9.74 -5.26
CA LEU A 24 -1.71 10.06 -4.99
C LEU A 24 -1.44 11.56 -5.09
N GLN A 25 -2.12 12.29 -5.98
CA GLN A 25 -2.01 13.76 -6.09
C GLN A 25 -2.52 14.51 -4.85
N THR A 26 -3.32 13.89 -4.00
CA THR A 26 -3.81 14.51 -2.74
C THR A 26 -2.85 14.32 -1.57
N LEU A 27 -1.85 13.44 -1.69
CA LEU A 27 -0.86 13.15 -0.64
C LEU A 27 0.39 14.04 -0.79
N PRO A 28 1.24 14.18 0.24
CA PRO A 28 2.50 14.92 0.10
C PRO A 28 3.41 14.25 -0.95
N GLN A 29 3.83 15.01 -1.97
CA GLN A 29 4.45 14.48 -3.19
C GLN A 29 5.93 14.12 -3.03
N GLU A 30 6.55 14.58 -1.94
CA GLU A 30 7.95 14.34 -1.59
C GLU A 30 8.16 13.04 -0.80
N LEU A 31 7.09 12.42 -0.32
CA LEU A 31 7.18 11.20 0.48
C LEU A 31 7.48 9.98 -0.38
N PRO A 32 8.30 9.04 0.12
CA PRO A 32 8.51 7.76 -0.54
C PRO A 32 7.20 6.95 -0.57
N VAL A 33 7.05 6.11 -1.60
CA VAL A 33 5.94 5.18 -1.73
C VAL A 33 6.45 3.76 -1.47
N LEU A 34 5.83 3.07 -0.52
CA LEU A 34 6.17 1.70 -0.16
C LEU A 34 4.95 0.79 -0.34
N VAL A 35 5.21 -0.49 -0.56
CA VAL A 35 4.18 -1.53 -0.67
C VAL A 35 4.35 -2.51 0.48
N SER A 36 3.25 -3.03 1.01
CA SER A 36 3.34 -4.16 1.94
C SER A 36 3.94 -5.38 1.23
N GLY A 37 4.96 -6.00 1.80
CA GLY A 37 5.56 -7.22 1.23
C GLY A 37 4.63 -8.45 1.38
N TYR A 38 4.71 -9.41 0.45
CA TYR A 38 4.30 -10.81 0.68
C TYR A 38 4.89 -11.80 -0.32
N GLU A 39 4.95 -13.07 0.11
CA GLU A 39 5.77 -14.15 -0.44
C GLU A 39 5.42 -14.60 -1.88
N THR A 40 4.17 -14.51 -2.34
CA THR A 40 3.73 -14.76 -3.74
C THR A 40 2.30 -14.23 -4.00
N GLY A 41 1.91 -14.01 -5.28
CA GLY A 41 0.55 -13.63 -5.71
C GLY A 41 0.33 -12.14 -5.98
N TYR A 42 -0.92 -11.75 -6.32
CA TYR A 42 -1.34 -10.36 -6.52
C TYR A 42 -2.65 -10.11 -5.78
N GLU A 43 -2.75 -8.97 -5.09
CA GLU A 43 -3.92 -8.57 -4.31
C GLU A 43 -4.29 -7.11 -4.61
N ASN A 44 -5.55 -6.75 -4.35
CA ASN A 44 -5.91 -5.35 -4.19
C ASN A 44 -5.18 -4.74 -2.98
N PHE A 45 -5.11 -3.41 -2.92
CA PHE A 45 -4.64 -2.69 -1.75
C PHE A 45 -5.73 -1.75 -1.21
N HIS A 46 -5.62 -1.38 0.06
CA HIS A 46 -6.46 -0.39 0.72
C HIS A 46 -6.19 1.02 0.17
N GLN A 47 -7.01 2.00 0.55
CA GLN A 47 -6.72 3.40 0.25
C GLN A 47 -5.28 3.76 0.68
N PRO A 48 -4.44 4.31 -0.22
CA PRO A 48 -3.12 4.80 0.14
C PRO A 48 -3.19 5.77 1.32
N THR A 49 -2.34 5.54 2.32
CA THR A 49 -2.26 6.38 3.53
C THR A 49 -0.82 6.73 3.84
N VAL A 50 -0.62 7.84 4.58
CA VAL A 50 0.69 8.19 5.12
C VAL A 50 0.83 7.54 6.49
N ILE A 51 1.89 6.76 6.68
CA ILE A 51 2.25 6.16 7.96
C ILE A 51 3.70 6.45 8.32
N THR A 52 4.02 6.31 9.61
CA THR A 52 5.38 6.48 10.13
C THR A 52 6.05 5.12 10.28
N LEU A 53 7.22 4.98 9.68
CA LEU A 53 8.00 3.75 9.59
C LEU A 53 9.42 3.96 10.07
N LYS A 54 10.12 2.85 10.31
CA LYS A 54 11.57 2.79 10.51
C LYS A 54 12.23 1.97 9.40
N HIS A 55 13.53 2.21 9.19
CA HIS A 55 14.35 1.44 8.25
C HIS A 55 15.22 0.45 9.02
N GLU A 56 15.05 -0.84 8.74
CA GLU A 56 15.66 -1.94 9.49
C GLU A 56 16.29 -2.94 8.50
N PRO A 57 17.41 -2.59 7.84
CA PRO A 57 18.02 -3.42 6.81
C PRO A 57 18.53 -4.76 7.33
N GLU A 58 18.81 -4.87 8.64
CA GLU A 58 19.31 -6.09 9.27
C GLU A 58 18.22 -7.16 9.46
N ASN A 59 16.93 -6.78 9.47
CA ASN A 59 15.80 -7.69 9.70
C ASN A 59 14.90 -7.89 8.45
N MET A 60 15.44 -7.58 7.27
CA MET A 60 14.64 -7.47 6.04
C MET A 60 13.95 -8.77 5.60
N TYR A 61 14.47 -9.94 6.00
CA TYR A 61 13.95 -11.25 5.61
C TYR A 61 12.82 -11.77 6.48
N PHE A 62 12.62 -11.20 7.68
CA PHE A 62 11.58 -11.65 8.61
C PHE A 62 10.42 -10.65 8.70
N GLU A 63 10.74 -9.36 8.83
CA GLU A 63 9.75 -8.30 9.06
C GLU A 63 9.68 -7.28 7.91
N GLY A 64 10.54 -7.45 6.90
CA GLY A 64 10.73 -6.49 5.83
C GLY A 64 11.74 -5.41 6.18
N GLU A 65 12.28 -4.76 5.14
CA GLU A 65 13.27 -3.68 5.26
C GLU A 65 12.69 -2.42 5.92
N PHE A 66 11.38 -2.18 5.77
CA PHE A 66 10.67 -1.05 6.36
C PHE A 66 9.56 -1.55 7.28
N GLN A 67 9.56 -1.09 8.52
CA GLN A 67 8.72 -1.65 9.58
C GLN A 67 7.91 -0.56 10.28
N THR A 68 6.79 -0.96 10.88
CA THR A 68 6.01 -0.08 11.75
C THR A 68 6.83 0.34 12.96
N THR A 69 6.56 1.54 13.47
CA THR A 69 7.27 2.08 14.62
C THR A 69 6.67 1.61 15.94
N GLU A 70 7.54 1.44 16.94
CA GLU A 70 7.21 1.15 18.32
C GLU A 70 7.63 2.31 19.24
N THR A 71 7.13 2.29 20.48
CA THR A 71 7.49 3.33 21.46
C THR A 71 8.97 3.25 21.79
N GLY A 72 9.72 4.29 21.41
CA GLY A 72 11.16 4.39 21.67
C GLY A 72 12.02 4.41 20.40
N ASP A 73 11.45 4.17 19.23
CA ASP A 73 12.17 4.28 17.97
C ASP A 73 12.58 5.73 17.68
N THR A 74 13.83 5.91 17.24
CA THR A 74 14.42 7.23 17.02
C THR A 74 14.67 7.57 15.54
N GLU A 75 14.86 6.57 14.69
CA GLU A 75 15.14 6.75 13.26
C GLU A 75 13.90 6.41 12.43
N ILE A 76 12.96 7.37 12.42
CA ILE A 76 11.65 7.21 11.81
C ILE A 76 11.43 8.18 10.65
N PHE A 77 10.62 7.79 9.67
CA PHE A 77 10.25 8.61 8.54
C PHE A 77 8.80 8.37 8.11
N ALA A 78 8.19 9.33 7.41
CA ALA A 78 6.86 9.18 6.85
C ALA A 78 6.92 8.61 5.44
N ALA A 79 5.98 7.75 5.08
CA ALA A 79 5.85 7.18 3.75
C ALA A 79 4.38 7.03 3.37
N VAL A 80 4.09 7.11 2.07
CA VAL A 80 2.81 6.64 1.53
C VAL A 80 2.89 5.13 1.40
N VAL A 81 1.93 4.41 1.97
CA VAL A 81 1.91 2.93 1.94
C VAL A 81 0.72 2.42 1.15
N LEU A 82 1.02 1.51 0.23
CA LEU A 82 0.05 0.68 -0.50
C LEU A 82 -0.06 -0.65 0.23
N GLU A 83 -0.94 -0.70 1.23
CA GLU A 83 -1.16 -1.89 2.05
C GLU A 83 -2.11 -2.87 1.36
N ARG A 84 -1.63 -4.09 1.09
CA ARG A 84 -2.44 -5.16 0.50
C ARG A 84 -3.64 -5.50 1.37
N VAL A 85 -4.75 -5.81 0.73
CA VAL A 85 -5.92 -6.39 1.41
C VAL A 85 -5.58 -7.83 1.78
N GLN A 86 -5.56 -8.14 3.07
CA GLN A 86 -5.43 -9.51 3.54
C GLN A 86 -6.82 -10.16 3.58
N ARG A 87 -6.99 -11.25 2.86
CA ARG A 87 -8.20 -12.07 2.93
C ARG A 87 -8.05 -13.06 4.09
N ASN A 88 -9.11 -13.19 4.88
CA ASN A 88 -9.16 -14.12 6.02
C ASN A 88 -9.82 -15.46 5.63
N ASP A 89 -9.84 -15.82 4.35
CA ASP A 89 -10.59 -16.98 3.83
C ASP A 89 -9.85 -18.33 3.96
#